data_AF-A0A1T4ZDI3-F1
#
_entry.id   AF-A0A1T4ZDI3-F1
#
_cell.length_a   1.000
_cell.length_b   1.000
_cell.length_c   1.000
_cell.angle_alpha   90.00
_cell.angle_beta   90.00
_cell.angle_gamma   90.00
#
_symmetry.space_group_name_H-M   'P 1'
#
loop_
_entity.id
_entity.type
_entity.pdbx_description
1 polymer ?
#
loop_
_entity_poly.entity_id
_entity_poly.type
_entity_poly.pdbx_seq_one_letter_code
_entity_poly.pdbx_strand_id
1 'polypeptide(L)'
;MGMNTDYNKQCLEKLIWAMQKLKIEMDYTELPKIAELIVQTMTGPWRYFHTPNHIFEVGGEDDPIEVLAALFHDVVYVQVDQSVNFNLTYYIAPFVRQVGVHLVIRDAEELPQDQIFEMVRQIFDFAPGQTLSPMTGQNEFLSALVASKVLEDLLSLELLVQVVACIEATIPFRTKTELGSNSDILYGRLQDVCERFNLKLTDDQLIETIKRSVRLSNRDVGSFAHESAAKFLDNTWNLLPETNHYLKNSSSYTINQYRTALQKMEGFMNFIKPEIIFHQFKGYPDDATYNNLVAMARKNIEVGRLYLVSKLFTIAFLEALSLRFGRVIPVSTLMGEMPSEGFSAVSLVDFLPPIPHPHQPTTDLEKLVLTLLDEGRTQSSSYDIKNSPLTTYMVKCLGFDEIIHQRNRAQEFFQDKIGHEEFLAGFDTDVKKAVTDGIVQLFDSRKAALCQSL
;
A
#
# COMPACT_ATOMS: atom_id res chain seq x y z
N MET A 1 13.39 24.99 -2.21
CA MET A 1 13.64 24.62 -3.62
C MET A 1 14.38 23.29 -3.62
N GLY A 2 13.63 22.18 -3.64
CA GLY A 2 14.23 20.85 -3.78
C GLY A 2 14.65 20.62 -5.23
N MET A 3 15.78 19.94 -5.47
CA MET A 3 16.11 19.44 -6.80
C MET A 3 14.91 18.65 -7.31
N ASN A 4 14.33 19.08 -8.44
CA ASN A 4 13.29 18.31 -9.10
C ASN A 4 13.96 17.01 -9.58
N THR A 5 13.60 15.87 -8.98
CA THR A 5 14.23 14.60 -9.31
C THR A 5 13.80 14.22 -10.72
N ASP A 6 14.77 14.05 -11.62
CA ASP A 6 14.49 13.63 -13.00
C ASP A 6 14.33 12.11 -13.04
N TYR A 7 13.11 11.66 -12.77
CA TYR A 7 12.78 10.23 -12.76
C TYR A 7 12.99 9.55 -14.10
N ASN A 8 12.79 10.26 -15.22
CA ASN A 8 13.05 9.71 -16.56
C ASN A 8 14.52 9.38 -16.73
N LYS A 9 15.40 10.31 -16.34
CA LYS A 9 16.85 10.08 -16.39
C LYS A 9 17.27 8.92 -15.50
N GLN A 10 16.79 8.86 -14.25
CA GLN A 10 17.14 7.78 -13.33
C GLN A 10 16.66 6.41 -13.81
N CYS A 11 15.42 6.34 -14.34
CA CYS A 11 14.87 5.12 -14.94
C CYS A 11 15.71 4.68 -16.16
N LEU A 12 16.05 5.61 -17.04
CA LEU A 12 16.89 5.36 -18.21
C LEU A 12 18.29 4.84 -17.82
N GLU A 13 18.92 5.43 -16.80
CA GLU A 13 20.22 4.97 -16.29
C GLU A 13 20.15 3.52 -15.78
N LYS A 14 19.08 3.15 -15.06
CA LYS A 14 18.86 1.76 -14.61
C LYS A 14 18.62 0.80 -15.78
N LEU A 15 17.83 1.20 -16.80
CA LEU A 15 17.63 0.40 -18.01
C LEU A 15 18.95 0.16 -18.74
N ILE A 16 19.72 1.22 -19.01
CA ILE A 16 21.03 1.12 -19.68
C ILE A 16 21.95 0.19 -18.90
N TRP A 17 22.04 0.39 -17.57
CA TRP A 17 22.87 -0.45 -16.72
C TRP A 17 22.47 -1.92 -16.79
N ALA A 18 21.18 -2.23 -16.73
CA ALA A 18 20.69 -3.60 -16.80
C ALA A 18 21.01 -4.26 -18.16
N MET A 19 20.77 -3.54 -19.27
CA MET A 19 21.11 -4.03 -20.62
C MET A 19 22.61 -4.30 -20.78
N GLN A 20 23.46 -3.40 -20.27
CA GLN A 20 24.92 -3.58 -20.29
C GLN A 20 25.37 -4.79 -19.48
N LYS A 21 24.80 -4.99 -18.28
CA LYS A 21 25.12 -6.13 -17.42
C LYS A 21 24.68 -7.47 -18.02
N LEU A 22 23.56 -7.47 -18.76
CA LEU A 22 23.09 -8.62 -19.52
C LEU A 22 23.83 -8.80 -20.86
N LYS A 23 24.75 -7.89 -21.21
CA LYS A 23 25.52 -7.91 -22.46
C LYS A 23 24.62 -7.90 -23.70
N ILE A 24 23.51 -7.16 -23.64
CA ILE A 24 22.62 -6.98 -24.78
C ILE A 24 23.28 -5.98 -25.75
N GLU A 25 23.57 -6.43 -26.96
CA GLU A 25 24.06 -5.59 -28.05
C GLU A 25 22.87 -4.92 -28.75
N MET A 26 22.61 -3.65 -28.46
CA MET A 26 21.50 -2.90 -29.06
C MET A 26 21.82 -1.43 -29.25
N ASP A 27 21.01 -0.77 -30.10
CA ASP A 27 20.96 0.69 -30.15
C ASP A 27 20.14 1.22 -28.97
N TYR A 28 20.76 2.05 -28.12
CA TYR A 28 20.15 2.59 -26.91
C TYR A 28 19.11 3.71 -27.19
N THR A 29 18.83 4.02 -28.46
CA THR A 29 17.89 5.08 -28.88
C THR A 29 16.44 4.84 -28.47
N GLU A 30 16.02 3.59 -28.27
CA GLU A 30 14.65 3.25 -27.86
C GLU A 30 14.44 3.24 -26.34
N LEU A 31 15.51 3.10 -25.54
CA LEU A 31 15.40 3.05 -24.07
C LEU A 31 14.81 4.32 -23.43
N PRO A 32 15.07 5.56 -23.93
CA PRO A 32 14.42 6.76 -23.40
C PRO A 32 12.90 6.70 -23.48
N LYS A 33 12.33 6.13 -24.55
CA LYS A 33 10.87 5.98 -24.70
C LYS A 33 10.31 4.96 -23.70
N ILE A 34 11.07 3.89 -23.44
CA ILE A 34 10.71 2.89 -22.42
C ILE A 34 10.75 3.52 -21.02
N ALA A 35 11.79 4.28 -20.71
CA ALA A 35 11.90 5.00 -19.44
C ALA A 35 10.73 5.97 -19.22
N GLU A 36 10.38 6.75 -20.25
CA GLU A 36 9.24 7.67 -20.22
C GLU A 36 7.93 6.92 -20.00
N LEU A 37 7.70 5.81 -20.70
CA LEU A 37 6.51 4.97 -20.55
C LEU A 37 6.35 4.49 -19.09
N ILE A 38 7.42 3.97 -18.50
CA ILE A 38 7.43 3.51 -17.10
C ILE A 38 7.11 4.66 -16.15
N VAL A 39 7.88 5.76 -16.22
CA VAL A 39 7.74 6.88 -15.28
C VAL A 39 6.36 7.55 -15.39
N GLN A 40 5.83 7.67 -16.60
CA GLN A 40 4.49 8.24 -16.82
C GLN A 40 3.40 7.44 -16.10
N THR A 41 3.51 6.11 -16.07
CA THR A 41 2.50 5.25 -15.41
C THR A 41 2.58 5.31 -13.88
N MET A 42 3.75 5.64 -13.34
CA MET A 42 4.05 5.66 -11.91
C MET A 42 3.89 7.05 -11.27
N THR A 43 3.67 8.09 -12.06
CA THR A 43 3.51 9.49 -11.60
C THR A 43 2.05 9.95 -11.61
N GLY A 44 1.12 9.00 -11.68
CA GLY A 44 -0.32 9.25 -11.61
C GLY A 44 -0.74 9.94 -10.31
N PRO A 45 -1.86 10.68 -10.32
CA PRO A 45 -2.31 11.49 -9.18
C PRO A 45 -2.74 10.69 -7.95
N TRP A 46 -2.82 9.37 -8.06
CA TRP A 46 -3.23 8.43 -7.02
C TRP A 46 -2.08 7.56 -6.51
N ARG A 47 -0.88 7.68 -7.10
CA ARG A 47 0.32 6.93 -6.73
C ARG A 47 1.05 7.66 -5.60
N TYR A 48 0.98 7.12 -4.39
CA TYR A 48 1.61 7.69 -3.18
C TYR A 48 2.65 6.72 -2.59
N PHE A 49 2.38 5.42 -2.64
CA PHE A 49 3.30 4.36 -2.30
C PHE A 49 3.97 3.82 -3.57
N HIS A 50 3.17 3.40 -4.56
CA HIS A 50 3.66 2.78 -5.80
C HIS A 50 4.15 3.86 -6.78
N THR A 51 5.34 4.40 -6.54
CA THR A 51 5.94 5.56 -7.22
C THR A 51 7.26 5.21 -7.93
N PRO A 52 7.88 6.12 -8.73
CA PRO A 52 9.21 5.85 -9.31
C PRO A 52 10.28 5.53 -8.25
N ASN A 53 10.25 6.23 -7.09
CA ASN A 53 11.18 5.93 -6.00
C ASN A 53 11.04 4.49 -5.50
N HIS A 54 9.80 4.01 -5.35
CA HIS A 54 9.51 2.65 -4.92
C HIS A 54 10.13 1.61 -5.88
N ILE A 55 9.88 1.69 -7.18
CA ILE A 55 10.44 0.72 -8.15
C ILE A 55 11.98 0.76 -8.19
N PHE A 56 12.60 1.91 -7.90
CA PHE A 56 14.05 2.04 -7.83
C PHE A 56 14.64 1.37 -6.58
N GLU A 57 13.97 1.50 -5.44
CA GLU A 57 14.33 0.81 -4.19
C GLU A 57 14.14 -0.70 -4.31
N VAL A 58 13.00 -1.14 -4.86
CA VAL A 58 12.70 -2.57 -5.08
C VAL A 58 13.68 -3.22 -6.04
N GLY A 59 14.10 -2.51 -7.10
CA GLY A 59 15.08 -3.03 -8.06
C GLY A 59 16.47 -3.21 -7.46
N GLY A 60 16.86 -2.36 -6.50
CA GLY A 60 18.21 -2.31 -5.95
C GLY A 60 19.26 -2.08 -7.03
N GLU A 61 20.45 -2.67 -6.86
CA GLU A 61 21.65 -2.29 -7.63
C GLU A 61 22.54 -3.45 -8.10
N ASP A 62 22.21 -4.70 -7.77
CA ASP A 62 23.13 -5.83 -7.95
C ASP A 62 22.81 -6.73 -9.16
N ASP A 63 21.53 -7.07 -9.38
CA ASP A 63 21.11 -8.02 -10.42
C ASP A 63 20.25 -7.34 -11.51
N PRO A 64 20.64 -7.44 -12.79
CA PRO A 64 19.94 -6.75 -13.87
C PRO A 64 18.54 -7.31 -14.16
N ILE A 65 18.25 -8.58 -13.90
CA ILE A 65 16.90 -9.14 -14.07
C ILE A 65 15.98 -8.59 -12.99
N GLU A 66 16.47 -8.49 -11.76
CA GLU A 66 15.70 -7.89 -10.65
C GLU A 66 15.42 -6.41 -10.93
N VAL A 67 16.41 -5.66 -11.42
CA VAL A 67 16.20 -4.25 -11.82
C VAL A 67 15.14 -4.14 -12.92
N LEU A 68 15.24 -4.94 -13.99
CA LEU A 68 14.24 -4.90 -15.06
C LEU A 68 12.84 -5.26 -14.56
N ALA A 69 12.70 -6.33 -13.78
CA ALA A 69 11.41 -6.73 -13.22
C ALA A 69 10.81 -5.62 -12.33
N ALA A 70 11.61 -5.04 -11.43
CA ALA A 70 11.14 -3.99 -10.52
C ALA A 70 10.68 -2.74 -11.26
N LEU A 71 11.37 -2.34 -12.34
CA LEU A 71 10.97 -1.19 -13.15
C LEU A 71 9.57 -1.33 -13.77
N PHE A 72 9.11 -2.58 -13.97
CA PHE A 72 7.84 -2.84 -14.62
C PHE A 72 6.73 -3.35 -13.69
N HIS A 73 7.03 -3.94 -12.52
CA HIS A 73 6.04 -4.73 -11.77
C HIS A 73 4.73 -3.99 -11.41
N ASP A 74 4.79 -2.65 -11.29
CA ASP A 74 3.67 -1.78 -10.91
C ASP A 74 3.13 -0.85 -12.01
N VAL A 75 3.61 -0.97 -13.26
CA VAL A 75 3.22 -0.05 -14.35
C VAL A 75 1.73 -0.13 -14.68
N VAL A 76 1.06 -1.23 -14.31
CA VAL A 76 -0.40 -1.35 -14.34
C VAL A 76 -0.92 -1.54 -12.92
N TYR A 77 -1.74 -0.61 -12.42
CA TYR A 77 -2.37 -0.75 -11.10
C TYR A 77 -3.81 -0.22 -11.09
N VAL A 78 -4.71 -1.04 -11.64
CA VAL A 78 -6.06 -0.61 -12.03
C VAL A 78 -6.91 -0.14 -10.84
N GLN A 79 -6.72 -0.72 -9.67
CA GLN A 79 -7.52 -0.40 -8.47
C GLN A 79 -7.12 0.97 -7.90
N VAL A 80 -5.89 1.42 -8.14
CA VAL A 80 -5.38 2.73 -7.74
C VAL A 80 -5.63 3.76 -8.84
N ASP A 81 -5.27 3.44 -10.09
CA ASP A 81 -5.38 4.38 -11.20
C ASP A 81 -6.81 4.49 -11.77
N GLN A 82 -7.74 3.65 -11.30
CA GLN A 82 -9.13 3.49 -11.78
C GLN A 82 -9.26 3.13 -13.27
N SER A 83 -8.14 2.92 -13.96
CA SER A 83 -8.05 2.64 -15.38
C SER A 83 -6.67 2.08 -15.73
N VAL A 84 -6.52 1.58 -16.95
CA VAL A 84 -5.21 1.29 -17.54
C VAL A 84 -4.75 2.56 -18.29
N ASN A 85 -3.49 2.94 -18.13
CA ASN A 85 -2.93 4.06 -18.89
C ASN A 85 -3.10 3.82 -20.40
N PHE A 86 -3.55 4.84 -21.13
CA PHE A 86 -3.83 4.73 -22.56
C PHE A 86 -2.63 4.21 -23.37
N ASN A 87 -1.41 4.64 -23.01
CA ASN A 87 -0.18 4.23 -23.69
C ASN A 87 0.19 2.75 -23.44
N LEU A 88 -0.38 2.13 -22.40
CA LEU A 88 -0.23 0.69 -22.14
C LEU A 88 -1.30 -0.16 -22.84
N THR A 89 -2.39 0.47 -23.30
CA THR A 89 -3.57 -0.25 -23.81
C THR A 89 -3.24 -1.10 -25.04
N TYR A 90 -2.31 -0.64 -25.90
CA TYR A 90 -1.86 -1.40 -27.08
C TYR A 90 -1.28 -2.78 -26.71
N TYR A 91 -0.61 -2.90 -25.56
CA TYR A 91 -0.02 -4.17 -25.11
C TYR A 91 -1.02 -5.10 -24.43
N ILE A 92 -2.16 -4.58 -23.98
CA ILE A 92 -3.13 -5.31 -23.13
C ILE A 92 -4.41 -5.66 -23.88
N ALA A 93 -4.99 -4.69 -24.60
CA ALA A 93 -6.28 -4.82 -25.27
C ALA A 93 -6.40 -6.00 -26.27
N PRO A 94 -5.32 -6.43 -26.96
CA PRO A 94 -5.37 -7.63 -27.80
C PRO A 94 -5.70 -8.91 -27.02
N PHE A 95 -5.42 -8.95 -25.71
CA PHE A 95 -5.50 -10.17 -24.90
C PHE A 95 -6.56 -10.11 -23.79
N VAL A 96 -6.88 -8.90 -23.33
CA VAL A 96 -7.80 -8.66 -22.20
C VAL A 96 -8.91 -7.73 -22.64
N ARG A 97 -10.15 -8.04 -22.20
CA ARG A 97 -11.34 -7.21 -22.41
C ARG A 97 -11.99 -6.86 -21.08
N GLN A 98 -12.67 -5.72 -21.05
CA GLN A 98 -13.49 -5.35 -19.90
C GLN A 98 -14.90 -5.91 -20.04
N VAL A 99 -15.42 -6.51 -18.96
CA VAL A 99 -16.79 -7.03 -18.85
C VAL A 99 -17.41 -6.45 -17.59
N GLY A 100 -18.25 -5.43 -17.75
CA GLY A 100 -18.74 -4.64 -16.63
C GLY A 100 -17.58 -3.97 -15.89
N VAL A 101 -17.40 -4.31 -14.61
CA VAL A 101 -16.31 -3.78 -13.76
C VAL A 101 -15.06 -4.67 -13.72
N HIS A 102 -15.10 -5.82 -14.39
CA HIS A 102 -14.03 -6.82 -14.35
C HIS A 102 -13.20 -6.82 -15.63
N LEU A 103 -11.94 -7.19 -15.49
CA LEU A 103 -11.07 -7.52 -16.62
C LEU A 103 -11.09 -9.03 -16.83
N VAL A 104 -11.17 -9.46 -18.09
CA VAL A 104 -11.30 -10.86 -18.47
C VAL A 104 -10.30 -11.14 -19.58
N ILE A 105 -9.49 -12.18 -19.43
CA ILE A 105 -8.66 -12.69 -20.53
C ILE A 105 -9.61 -13.16 -21.63
N ARG A 106 -9.37 -12.76 -22.87
CA ARG A 106 -10.22 -13.14 -24.00
C ARG A 106 -10.33 -14.66 -24.14
N ASP A 107 -11.43 -15.09 -24.74
CA ASP A 107 -11.69 -16.51 -25.01
C ASP A 107 -10.69 -17.02 -26.05
N ALA A 108 -10.44 -18.34 -26.05
CA ALA A 108 -9.35 -18.94 -26.83
C ALA A 108 -9.45 -18.64 -28.34
N GLU A 109 -10.68 -18.52 -28.86
CA GLU A 109 -10.97 -18.24 -30.27
C GLU A 109 -10.72 -16.77 -30.67
N GLU A 110 -10.67 -15.86 -29.69
CA GLU A 110 -10.44 -14.43 -29.90
C GLU A 110 -8.97 -14.03 -29.70
N LEU A 111 -8.17 -14.89 -29.08
CA LEU A 111 -6.78 -14.60 -28.78
C LEU A 111 -5.90 -14.68 -30.04
N PRO A 112 -5.03 -13.69 -30.29
CA PRO A 112 -4.05 -13.79 -31.36
C PRO A 112 -3.00 -14.86 -31.02
N GLN A 113 -2.37 -15.42 -32.05
CA GLN A 113 -1.21 -16.28 -31.88
C GLN A 113 -0.01 -15.42 -31.47
N ASP A 114 0.25 -15.35 -30.17
CA ASP A 114 1.36 -14.59 -29.59
C ASP A 114 2.11 -15.44 -28.56
N GLN A 115 3.37 -15.74 -28.87
CA GLN A 115 4.21 -16.60 -28.05
C GLN A 115 4.55 -15.95 -26.69
N ILE A 116 4.67 -14.63 -26.64
CA ILE A 116 5.00 -13.89 -25.42
C ILE A 116 3.81 -13.91 -24.47
N PHE A 117 2.61 -13.61 -24.95
CA PHE A 117 1.40 -13.70 -24.16
C PHE A 117 1.19 -15.12 -23.60
N GLU A 118 1.36 -16.14 -24.44
CA GLU A 118 1.19 -17.53 -24.00
C GLU A 118 2.22 -17.95 -22.95
N MET A 119 3.45 -17.42 -23.02
CA MET A 119 4.48 -17.61 -22.00
C MET A 119 4.10 -16.93 -20.68
N VAL A 120 3.73 -15.65 -20.70
CA VAL A 120 3.33 -14.90 -19.50
C VAL A 120 2.13 -15.54 -18.83
N ARG A 121 1.11 -15.90 -19.62
CA ARG A 121 -0.10 -16.57 -19.12
C ARG A 121 0.21 -17.89 -18.40
N GLN A 122 1.12 -18.70 -18.94
CA GLN A 122 1.51 -19.96 -18.30
C GLN A 122 2.32 -19.76 -17.01
N ILE A 123 3.21 -18.77 -16.97
CA ILE A 123 3.95 -18.45 -15.73
C ILE A 123 2.98 -17.99 -14.62
N PHE A 124 1.93 -17.24 -14.97
CA PHE A 124 0.91 -16.79 -14.01
C PHE A 124 -0.18 -17.84 -13.72
N ASP A 125 -0.18 -18.98 -14.42
CA ASP A 125 -1.24 -20.00 -14.35
C ASP A 125 -2.65 -19.45 -14.60
N PHE A 126 -2.79 -18.57 -15.59
CA PHE A 126 -4.09 -18.02 -15.97
C PHE A 126 -4.65 -18.72 -17.20
N ALA A 127 -5.97 -18.77 -17.38
CA ALA A 127 -6.62 -19.41 -18.52
C ALA A 127 -7.33 -18.39 -19.45
N PRO A 128 -7.48 -18.67 -20.76
CA PRO A 128 -8.42 -17.94 -21.61
C PRO A 128 -9.83 -17.93 -21.00
N GLY A 129 -10.54 -16.81 -21.16
CA GLY A 129 -11.86 -16.60 -20.54
C GLY A 129 -11.84 -16.33 -19.02
N GLN A 130 -10.69 -16.40 -18.35
CA GLN A 130 -10.59 -16.17 -16.91
C GLN A 130 -10.85 -14.71 -16.55
N THR A 131 -11.70 -14.49 -15.55
CA THR A 131 -11.85 -13.19 -14.90
C THR A 131 -10.64 -12.91 -14.00
N LEU A 132 -9.98 -11.79 -14.23
CA LEU A 132 -8.84 -11.33 -13.44
C LEU A 132 -9.34 -10.74 -12.12
N SER A 133 -8.57 -10.99 -11.05
CA SER A 133 -8.85 -10.50 -9.71
C SER A 133 -7.61 -9.83 -9.12
N PRO A 134 -7.75 -8.67 -8.44
CA PRO A 134 -6.66 -8.08 -7.68
C PRO A 134 -6.03 -9.06 -6.68
N MET A 135 -6.83 -9.96 -6.11
CA MET A 135 -6.37 -10.92 -5.09
C MET A 135 -5.58 -12.11 -5.66
N THR A 136 -5.56 -12.27 -6.98
CA THR A 136 -4.88 -13.38 -7.65
C THR A 136 -3.80 -12.90 -8.62
N GLY A 137 -3.33 -11.65 -8.49
CA GLY A 137 -2.23 -11.13 -9.28
C GLY A 137 -2.61 -10.42 -10.58
N GLN A 138 -3.80 -9.82 -10.66
CA GLN A 138 -4.24 -9.08 -11.86
C GLN A 138 -3.23 -8.03 -12.32
N ASN A 139 -2.68 -7.24 -11.39
CA ASN A 139 -1.86 -6.10 -11.75
C ASN A 139 -0.47 -6.56 -12.21
N GLU A 140 0.11 -7.48 -11.46
CA GLU A 140 1.38 -8.13 -11.72
C GLU A 140 1.35 -8.84 -13.08
N PHE A 141 0.25 -9.53 -13.40
CA PHE A 141 0.06 -10.17 -14.71
C PHE A 141 0.06 -9.14 -15.85
N LEU A 142 -0.71 -8.06 -15.71
CA LEU A 142 -0.80 -7.03 -16.74
C LEU A 142 0.52 -6.26 -16.88
N SER A 143 1.20 -5.96 -15.78
CA SER A 143 2.53 -5.38 -15.73
C SER A 143 3.57 -6.28 -16.37
N ALA A 144 3.54 -7.59 -16.11
CA ALA A 144 4.44 -8.57 -16.73
C ALA A 144 4.20 -8.73 -18.23
N LEU A 145 2.93 -8.66 -18.67
CA LEU A 145 2.58 -8.67 -20.08
C LEU A 145 3.12 -7.41 -20.78
N VAL A 146 2.93 -6.23 -20.19
CA VAL A 146 3.50 -4.97 -20.69
C VAL A 146 5.03 -5.08 -20.75
N ALA A 147 5.68 -5.50 -19.66
CA ALA A 147 7.13 -5.67 -19.61
C ALA A 147 7.63 -6.56 -20.74
N SER A 148 6.97 -7.69 -20.94
CA SER A 148 7.38 -8.67 -21.93
C SER A 148 7.20 -8.15 -23.35
N LYS A 149 6.08 -7.49 -23.66
CA LYS A 149 5.83 -6.91 -24.99
C LYS A 149 6.73 -5.70 -25.29
N VAL A 150 7.07 -4.90 -24.28
CA VAL A 150 7.99 -3.75 -24.45
C VAL A 150 9.43 -4.21 -24.66
N LEU A 151 9.81 -5.35 -24.07
CA LEU A 151 11.18 -5.87 -24.10
C LEU A 151 11.38 -7.01 -25.12
N GLU A 152 10.35 -7.41 -25.87
CA GLU A 152 10.40 -8.62 -26.72
C GLU A 152 11.45 -8.56 -27.83
N ASP A 153 11.66 -7.38 -28.40
CA ASP A 153 12.68 -7.16 -29.43
C ASP A 153 14.09 -6.96 -28.85
N LEU A 154 14.22 -6.82 -27.52
CA LEU A 154 15.46 -6.50 -26.83
C LEU A 154 16.06 -7.71 -26.09
N LEU A 155 15.20 -8.59 -25.57
CA LEU A 155 15.59 -9.69 -24.70
C LEU A 155 15.24 -11.04 -25.33
N SER A 156 16.12 -12.02 -25.16
CA SER A 156 15.79 -13.41 -25.49
C SER A 156 14.64 -13.91 -24.61
N LEU A 157 13.91 -14.90 -25.12
CA LEU A 157 12.79 -15.51 -24.39
C LEU A 157 13.21 -16.05 -23.02
N GLU A 158 14.43 -16.60 -22.90
CA GLU A 158 15.00 -17.05 -21.63
C GLU A 158 15.19 -15.93 -20.59
N LEU A 159 15.44 -14.68 -21.02
CA LEU A 159 15.58 -13.55 -20.11
C LEU A 159 14.20 -13.01 -19.73
N LEU A 160 13.28 -12.94 -20.71
CA LEU A 160 11.89 -12.55 -20.47
C LEU A 160 11.22 -13.45 -19.44
N VAL A 161 11.38 -14.77 -19.54
CA VAL A 161 10.85 -15.73 -18.55
C VAL A 161 11.33 -15.41 -17.13
N GLN A 162 12.60 -15.00 -16.97
CA GLN A 162 13.14 -14.66 -15.65
C GLN A 162 12.57 -13.34 -15.12
N VAL A 163 12.42 -12.33 -15.98
CA VAL A 163 11.77 -11.06 -15.62
C VAL A 163 10.32 -11.30 -15.20
N VAL A 164 9.58 -12.08 -15.97
CA VAL A 164 8.16 -12.42 -15.69
C VAL A 164 8.03 -13.20 -14.39
N ALA A 165 8.92 -14.16 -14.13
CA ALA A 165 8.94 -14.90 -12.87
C ALA A 165 9.15 -13.98 -11.66
N CYS A 166 10.06 -13.00 -11.78
CA CYS A 166 10.27 -12.00 -10.74
C CYS A 166 9.04 -11.13 -10.48
N ILE A 167 8.34 -10.69 -11.54
CA ILE A 167 7.09 -9.92 -11.39
C ILE A 167 5.97 -10.80 -10.81
N GLU A 168 5.86 -12.07 -11.21
CA GLU A 168 4.85 -12.99 -10.66
C GLU A 168 5.02 -13.17 -9.14
N ALA A 169 6.27 -13.22 -8.67
CA ALA A 169 6.55 -13.38 -7.26
C ALA A 169 6.15 -12.16 -6.41
N THR A 170 5.92 -10.98 -7.00
CA THR A 170 5.46 -9.80 -6.24
C THR A 170 3.98 -9.86 -5.88
N ILE A 171 3.21 -10.84 -6.38
CA ILE A 171 1.82 -11.02 -5.96
C ILE A 171 1.78 -11.31 -4.44
N PRO A 172 1.27 -10.37 -3.62
CA PRO A 172 1.55 -10.38 -2.19
C PRO A 172 0.62 -11.34 -1.43
N PHE A 173 1.07 -11.77 -0.25
CA PHE A 173 0.27 -12.46 0.77
C PHE A 173 -0.45 -13.75 0.32
N ARG A 174 0.10 -14.45 -0.69
CA ARG A 174 -0.42 -15.75 -1.11
C ARG A 174 -0.11 -16.84 -0.09
N THR A 175 -1.11 -17.58 0.33
CA THR A 175 -0.96 -18.70 1.28
C THR A 175 -0.32 -19.91 0.64
N LYS A 176 0.49 -20.65 1.40
CA LYS A 176 1.00 -21.97 0.98
C LYS A 176 -0.16 -22.92 0.68
N THR A 177 0.04 -23.78 -0.32
CA THR A 177 -0.93 -24.83 -0.70
C THR A 177 -0.35 -26.21 -0.37
N GLU A 178 -1.12 -27.27 -0.65
CA GLU A 178 -0.64 -28.65 -0.56
C GLU A 178 0.55 -28.93 -1.50
N LEU A 179 0.68 -28.15 -2.58
CA LEU A 179 1.78 -28.25 -3.54
C LEU A 179 3.07 -27.56 -3.07
N GLY A 180 3.02 -26.83 -1.95
CA GLY A 180 4.17 -26.14 -1.37
C GLY A 180 4.00 -24.62 -1.28
N SER A 181 5.12 -23.92 -1.19
CA SER A 181 5.14 -22.46 -1.23
C SER A 181 4.90 -21.93 -2.64
N ASN A 182 4.55 -20.66 -2.78
CA ASN A 182 4.37 -20.04 -4.11
C ASN A 182 5.67 -20.09 -4.94
N SER A 183 6.83 -20.03 -4.28
CA SER A 183 8.13 -20.19 -4.94
C SER A 183 8.34 -21.61 -5.49
N ASP A 184 7.86 -22.64 -4.78
CA ASP A 184 7.90 -24.03 -5.26
C ASP A 184 6.97 -24.23 -6.46
N ILE A 185 5.78 -23.64 -6.41
CA ILE A 185 4.79 -23.69 -7.50
C ILE A 185 5.31 -22.95 -8.73
N LEU A 186 5.88 -21.75 -8.55
CA LEU A 186 6.50 -21.00 -9.64
C LEU A 186 7.66 -21.77 -10.26
N TYR A 187 8.52 -22.40 -9.45
CA TYR A 187 9.60 -23.24 -9.95
C TYR A 187 9.10 -24.37 -10.85
N GLY A 188 8.06 -25.10 -10.45
CA GLY A 188 7.44 -26.14 -11.29
C GLY A 188 6.89 -25.58 -12.61
N ARG A 189 6.17 -24.45 -12.55
CA ARG A 189 5.67 -23.77 -13.76
C ARG A 189 6.80 -23.34 -14.70
N LEU A 190 7.94 -22.89 -14.17
CA LEU A 190 9.09 -22.54 -15.00
C LEU A 190 9.70 -23.77 -15.69
N GLN A 191 9.70 -24.94 -15.06
CA GLN A 191 10.14 -26.20 -15.70
C GLN A 191 9.25 -26.54 -16.89
N ASP A 192 7.93 -26.48 -16.70
CA ASP A 192 6.95 -26.75 -17.76
C ASP A 192 7.06 -25.75 -18.93
N VAL A 193 7.24 -24.46 -18.61
CA VAL A 193 7.46 -23.40 -19.61
C VAL A 193 8.78 -23.64 -20.36
N CYS A 194 9.85 -24.03 -19.68
CA CYS A 194 11.11 -24.33 -20.36
C CYS A 194 11.00 -25.49 -21.34
N GLU A 195 10.31 -26.56 -20.96
CA GLU A 195 10.05 -27.69 -21.86
C GLU A 195 9.19 -27.27 -23.06
N ARG A 196 8.05 -26.62 -22.79
CA ARG A 196 7.07 -26.28 -23.83
C ARG A 196 7.59 -25.28 -24.86
N PHE A 197 8.41 -24.33 -24.43
CA PHE A 197 9.00 -23.31 -25.31
C PHE A 197 10.41 -23.68 -25.77
N ASN A 198 10.91 -24.88 -25.45
CA ASN A 198 12.23 -25.38 -25.81
C ASN A 198 13.37 -24.41 -25.42
N LEU A 199 13.27 -23.89 -24.19
CA LEU A 199 14.22 -22.93 -23.63
C LEU A 199 15.47 -23.63 -23.09
N LYS A 200 16.63 -23.00 -23.25
CA LYS A 200 17.91 -23.59 -22.85
C LYS A 200 18.33 -23.23 -21.41
N LEU A 201 17.36 -23.09 -20.51
CA LEU A 201 17.64 -22.83 -19.10
C LEU A 201 17.91 -24.14 -18.38
N THR A 202 19.06 -24.22 -17.71
CA THR A 202 19.44 -25.32 -16.84
C THR A 202 18.67 -25.25 -15.51
N ASP A 203 18.60 -26.37 -14.79
CA ASP A 203 17.95 -26.40 -13.48
C ASP A 203 18.56 -25.40 -12.48
N ASP A 204 19.88 -25.25 -12.49
CA ASP A 204 20.59 -24.26 -11.66
C ASP A 204 20.16 -22.82 -12.00
N GLN A 205 19.95 -22.51 -13.28
CA GLN A 205 19.46 -21.21 -13.72
C GLN A 205 18.00 -20.99 -13.33
N LEU A 206 17.15 -22.02 -13.34
CA LEU A 206 15.79 -21.94 -12.84
C LEU A 206 15.76 -21.71 -11.33
N ILE A 207 16.59 -22.42 -10.57
CA ILE A 207 16.74 -22.21 -9.14
C ILE A 207 17.18 -20.77 -8.84
N GLU A 208 18.18 -20.26 -9.57
CA GLU A 208 18.64 -18.87 -9.38
C GLU A 208 17.55 -17.87 -9.76
N THR A 209 16.75 -18.16 -10.79
CA THR A 209 15.61 -17.32 -11.18
C THR A 209 14.62 -17.19 -10.04
N ILE A 210 14.24 -18.29 -9.40
CA ILE A 210 13.33 -18.24 -8.24
C ILE A 210 13.97 -17.51 -7.05
N LYS A 211 15.29 -17.63 -6.86
CA LYS A 211 15.99 -16.84 -5.83
C LYS A 211 15.95 -15.34 -6.12
N ARG A 212 16.12 -14.90 -7.38
CA ARG A 212 15.90 -13.51 -7.81
C ARG A 212 14.48 -13.06 -7.50
N SER A 213 13.49 -13.90 -7.84
CA SER A 213 12.08 -13.60 -7.59
C SER A 213 11.79 -13.45 -6.09
N VAL A 214 12.39 -14.30 -5.24
CA VAL A 214 12.30 -14.20 -3.77
C VAL A 214 12.99 -12.92 -3.26
N ARG A 215 14.17 -12.54 -3.78
CA ARG A 215 14.84 -11.29 -3.38
C ARG A 215 14.00 -10.07 -3.71
N LEU A 216 13.46 -10.01 -4.93
CA LEU A 216 12.68 -8.88 -5.40
C LEU A 216 11.37 -8.76 -4.61
N SER A 217 10.59 -9.84 -4.52
CA SER A 217 9.33 -9.84 -3.75
C SER A 217 9.54 -9.51 -2.26
N ASN A 218 10.59 -10.02 -1.63
CA ASN A 218 10.91 -9.65 -0.24
C ASN A 218 11.30 -8.17 -0.09
N ARG A 219 11.91 -7.55 -1.10
CA ARG A 219 12.23 -6.12 -1.09
C ARG A 219 11.01 -5.25 -1.30
N ASP A 220 10.11 -5.66 -2.20
CA ASP A 220 8.82 -5.01 -2.45
C ASP A 220 8.00 -4.83 -1.16
N VAL A 221 7.84 -5.92 -0.40
CA VAL A 221 7.16 -5.88 0.92
C VAL A 221 8.12 -5.56 2.09
N GLY A 222 9.34 -5.11 1.82
CA GLY A 222 10.40 -4.93 2.81
C GLY A 222 10.03 -3.95 3.93
N SER A 223 9.12 -3.02 3.65
CA SER A 223 8.58 -2.06 4.63
C SER A 223 7.98 -2.72 5.88
N PHE A 224 7.42 -3.93 5.76
CA PHE A 224 6.86 -4.67 6.89
C PHE A 224 7.92 -5.05 7.93
N ALA A 225 9.16 -5.33 7.53
CA ALA A 225 10.25 -5.67 8.43
C ALA A 225 11.14 -4.48 8.81
N HIS A 226 10.72 -3.25 8.53
CA HIS A 226 11.52 -2.07 8.83
C HIS A 226 11.77 -1.95 10.35
N GLU A 227 13.02 -1.69 10.75
CA GLU A 227 13.43 -1.60 12.16
C GLU A 227 12.65 -0.55 12.98
N SER A 228 12.38 0.59 12.34
CA SER A 228 11.55 1.67 12.85
C SER A 228 10.09 1.46 12.49
N ALA A 229 9.25 1.28 13.52
CA ALA A 229 7.81 1.16 13.36
C ALA A 229 7.16 2.46 12.82
N ALA A 230 7.77 3.63 13.07
CA ALA A 230 7.32 4.90 12.48
C ALA A 230 7.42 4.88 10.95
N LYS A 231 8.53 4.37 10.40
CA LYS A 231 8.73 4.24 8.94
C LYS A 231 7.81 3.18 8.33
N PHE A 232 7.56 2.07 9.04
CA PHE A 232 6.52 1.12 8.64
C PHE A 232 5.14 1.80 8.55
N LEU A 233 4.78 2.63 9.52
CA LEU A 233 3.52 3.38 9.50
C LEU A 233 3.49 4.46 8.41
N ASP A 234 4.62 5.10 8.06
CA ASP A 234 4.66 6.04 6.94
C ASP A 234 4.26 5.36 5.63
N ASN A 235 4.85 4.20 5.35
CA ASN A 235 4.51 3.38 4.19
C ASN A 235 3.05 2.92 4.21
N THR A 236 2.55 2.49 5.37
CA THR A 236 1.14 2.16 5.57
C THR A 236 0.22 3.36 5.29
N TRP A 237 0.62 4.57 5.69
CA TRP A 237 -0.14 5.78 5.43
C TRP A 237 -0.11 6.18 3.96
N ASN A 238 1.00 5.96 3.25
CA ASN A 238 1.07 6.22 1.82
C ASN A 238 0.07 5.37 1.00
N LEU A 239 -0.35 4.21 1.51
CA LEU A 239 -1.36 3.36 0.87
C LEU A 239 -2.81 3.88 1.01
N LEU A 240 -3.11 4.66 2.06
CA LEU A 240 -4.48 5.13 2.32
C LEU A 240 -5.09 5.92 1.15
N PRO A 241 -4.43 6.97 0.59
CA PRO A 241 -5.01 7.76 -0.49
C PRO A 241 -5.13 6.98 -1.81
N GLU A 242 -4.31 5.95 -2.02
CA GLU A 242 -4.33 5.14 -3.26
C GLU A 242 -5.62 4.32 -3.41
N THR A 243 -6.27 3.96 -2.30
CA THR A 243 -7.53 3.20 -2.30
C THR A 243 -8.71 4.01 -1.77
N ASN A 244 -8.49 5.28 -1.37
CA ASN A 244 -9.48 6.17 -0.78
C ASN A 244 -9.31 7.60 -1.32
N HIS A 245 -9.65 7.79 -2.59
CA HIS A 245 -9.34 9.00 -3.38
C HIS A 245 -9.89 10.32 -2.81
N TYR A 246 -10.94 10.27 -1.99
CA TYR A 246 -11.45 11.44 -1.29
C TYR A 246 -10.42 12.10 -0.35
N LEU A 247 -9.42 11.35 0.14
CA LEU A 247 -8.36 11.87 1.00
C LEU A 247 -7.46 12.88 0.29
N LYS A 248 -7.43 12.89 -1.05
CA LYS A 248 -6.60 13.84 -1.81
C LYS A 248 -6.93 15.30 -1.51
N ASN A 249 -8.20 15.60 -1.18
CA ASN A 249 -8.61 16.95 -0.82
C ASN A 249 -8.80 17.06 0.70
N SER A 250 -7.72 17.42 1.37
CA SER A 250 -7.57 17.42 2.83
C SER A 250 -8.56 18.31 3.58
N SER A 251 -9.12 19.32 2.92
CA SER A 251 -10.10 20.24 3.52
C SER A 251 -11.54 19.75 3.44
N SER A 252 -11.82 18.73 2.63
CA SER A 252 -13.19 18.38 2.21
C SER A 252 -13.65 16.97 2.59
N TYR A 253 -12.74 16.06 2.90
CA TYR A 253 -13.14 14.70 3.25
C TYR A 253 -13.91 14.67 4.57
N THR A 254 -14.97 13.87 4.60
CA THR A 254 -15.86 13.75 5.74
C THR A 254 -15.30 12.84 6.82
N ILE A 255 -15.81 12.97 8.04
CA ILE A 255 -15.47 12.08 9.16
C ILE A 255 -15.74 10.62 8.80
N ASN A 256 -16.91 10.34 8.22
CA ASN A 256 -17.29 8.98 7.77
C ASN A 256 -16.33 8.42 6.70
N GLN A 257 -15.91 9.25 5.75
CA GLN A 257 -14.93 8.87 4.73
C GLN A 257 -13.57 8.54 5.34
N TYR A 258 -13.05 9.38 6.24
CA TYR A 258 -11.77 9.11 6.92
C TYR A 258 -11.86 7.86 7.80
N ARG A 259 -12.93 7.70 8.60
CA ARG A 259 -13.20 6.47 9.36
C ARG A 259 -13.21 5.25 8.44
N THR A 260 -13.91 5.30 7.32
CA THR A 260 -13.98 4.17 6.36
C THR A 260 -12.58 3.78 5.86
N ALA A 261 -11.73 4.75 5.57
CA ALA A 261 -10.36 4.50 5.12
C ALA A 261 -9.56 3.78 6.22
N LEU A 262 -9.62 4.27 7.47
CA LEU A 262 -8.98 3.65 8.61
C LEU A 262 -9.53 2.24 8.91
N GLN A 263 -10.85 2.04 8.79
CA GLN A 263 -11.48 0.75 9.01
C GLN A 263 -11.04 -0.30 7.98
N LYS A 264 -10.91 0.08 6.70
CA LYS A 264 -10.39 -0.82 5.66
C LYS A 264 -8.94 -1.21 5.94
N MET A 265 -8.10 -0.25 6.31
CA MET A 265 -6.69 -0.50 6.64
C MET A 265 -6.55 -1.38 7.89
N GLU A 266 -7.39 -1.16 8.90
CA GLU A 266 -7.43 -2.01 10.09
C GLU A 266 -7.89 -3.43 9.77
N GLY A 267 -8.89 -3.59 8.90
CA GLY A 267 -9.30 -4.89 8.37
C GLY A 267 -8.17 -5.62 7.65
N PHE A 268 -7.42 -4.91 6.80
CA PHE A 268 -6.23 -5.43 6.12
C PHE A 268 -5.15 -5.89 7.12
N MET A 269 -4.78 -5.06 8.09
CA MET A 269 -3.78 -5.40 9.11
C MET A 269 -4.19 -6.60 9.97
N ASN A 270 -5.49 -6.78 10.24
CA ASN A 270 -6.00 -7.94 10.97
C ASN A 270 -6.06 -9.22 10.12
N PHE A 271 -6.22 -9.09 8.80
CA PHE A 271 -6.21 -10.23 7.86
C PHE A 271 -4.80 -10.79 7.63
N ILE A 272 -3.79 -9.92 7.54
CA ILE A 272 -2.42 -10.34 7.22
C ILE A 272 -1.80 -11.19 8.33
N LYS A 273 -1.16 -12.27 7.91
CA LYS A 273 -0.33 -13.13 8.75
C LYS A 273 1.15 -12.81 8.50
N PRO A 274 2.00 -12.63 9.53
CA PRO A 274 3.42 -12.35 9.30
C PRO A 274 4.15 -13.39 8.43
N GLU A 275 3.71 -14.64 8.49
CA GLU A 275 4.35 -15.79 7.84
C GLU A 275 4.12 -15.86 6.32
N ILE A 276 3.20 -15.04 5.78
CA ILE A 276 2.91 -14.99 4.34
C ILE A 276 3.46 -13.74 3.66
N ILE A 277 4.15 -12.87 4.41
CA ILE A 277 4.74 -11.64 3.87
C ILE A 277 6.03 -11.95 3.13
N PHE A 278 6.97 -12.60 3.81
CA PHE A 278 8.27 -12.93 3.24
C PHE A 278 8.31 -14.35 2.70
N HIS A 279 9.15 -14.54 1.70
CA HIS A 279 9.33 -15.79 1.00
C HIS A 279 10.74 -16.35 1.22
N GLN A 280 10.82 -17.68 1.18
CA GLN A 280 12.05 -18.45 1.25
C GLN A 280 11.95 -19.61 0.26
N PHE A 281 13.03 -19.88 -0.47
CA PHE A 281 13.11 -20.96 -1.45
C PHE A 281 14.48 -21.64 -1.38
N LYS A 282 14.48 -22.97 -1.24
CA LYS A 282 15.70 -23.82 -1.19
C LYS A 282 16.81 -23.21 -0.30
N GLY A 283 16.44 -22.77 0.91
CA GLY A 283 17.36 -22.19 1.90
C GLY A 283 17.82 -20.75 1.63
N TYR A 284 17.17 -20.03 0.70
CA TYR A 284 17.41 -18.62 0.43
C TYR A 284 16.15 -17.76 0.69
N PRO A 285 16.23 -16.65 1.46
CA PRO A 285 17.36 -16.33 2.32
C PRO A 285 17.57 -17.42 3.37
N ASP A 286 18.69 -17.42 4.09
CA ASP A 286 18.91 -18.40 5.15
C ASP A 286 17.84 -18.30 6.24
N ASP A 287 17.67 -19.37 7.02
CA ASP A 287 16.62 -19.46 8.04
C ASP A 287 16.70 -18.35 9.08
N ALA A 288 17.90 -17.89 9.46
CA ALA A 288 18.06 -16.84 10.46
C ALA A 288 17.56 -15.49 9.90
N THR A 289 17.95 -15.17 8.67
CA THR A 289 17.49 -13.99 7.96
C THR A 289 15.97 -14.02 7.76
N TYR A 290 15.41 -15.13 7.28
CA TYR A 290 13.96 -15.31 7.10
C TYR A 290 13.19 -15.13 8.41
N ASN A 291 13.61 -15.82 9.47
CA ASN A 291 12.94 -15.73 10.78
C ASN A 291 13.01 -14.33 11.37
N ASN A 292 14.11 -13.58 11.16
CA ASN A 292 14.21 -12.20 11.58
C ASN A 292 13.22 -11.29 10.83
N LEU A 293 13.09 -11.44 9.51
CA LEU A 293 12.12 -10.69 8.71
C LEU A 293 10.68 -10.93 9.21
N VAL A 294 10.31 -12.20 9.43
CA VAL A 294 8.99 -12.57 9.97
C VAL A 294 8.76 -12.01 11.37
N ALA A 295 9.77 -12.04 12.24
CA ALA A 295 9.68 -11.50 13.60
C ALA A 295 9.48 -9.97 13.59
N MET A 296 10.22 -9.25 12.75
CA MET A 296 10.06 -7.80 12.60
C MET A 296 8.69 -7.43 12.02
N ALA A 297 8.22 -8.15 11.00
CA ALA A 297 6.87 -7.97 10.48
C ALA A 297 5.79 -8.21 11.53
N ARG A 298 5.92 -9.26 12.37
CA ARG A 298 4.98 -9.51 13.46
C ARG A 298 4.90 -8.32 14.42
N LYS A 299 6.05 -7.83 14.87
CA LYS A 299 6.13 -6.65 15.74
C LYS A 299 5.49 -5.43 15.11
N ASN A 300 5.81 -5.12 13.86
CA ASN A 300 5.28 -3.94 13.17
C ASN A 300 3.78 -4.04 12.91
N ILE A 301 3.26 -5.22 12.56
CA ILE A 301 1.82 -5.46 12.43
C ILE A 301 1.10 -5.25 13.76
N GLU A 302 1.65 -5.74 14.88
CA GLU A 302 1.08 -5.53 16.21
C GLU A 302 1.05 -4.04 16.58
N VAL A 303 2.11 -3.29 16.28
CA VAL A 303 2.15 -1.82 16.42
C VAL A 303 1.07 -1.17 15.56
N GLY A 304 1.00 -1.56 14.28
CA GLY A 304 0.03 -1.04 13.32
C GLY A 304 -1.42 -1.28 13.76
N ARG A 305 -1.73 -2.48 14.28
CA ARG A 305 -3.04 -2.84 14.81
C ARG A 305 -3.43 -1.94 15.98
N LEU A 306 -2.60 -1.82 17.01
CA LEU A 306 -2.94 -1.01 18.18
C LEU A 306 -3.01 0.49 17.85
N TYR A 307 -2.12 0.97 16.96
CA TYR A 307 -2.17 2.34 16.45
C TYR A 307 -3.48 2.64 15.70
N LEU A 308 -3.87 1.77 14.77
CA LEU A 308 -5.11 1.91 13.99
C LEU A 308 -6.35 1.77 14.88
N VAL A 309 -6.37 0.82 15.82
CA VAL A 309 -7.46 0.66 16.80
C VAL A 309 -7.69 1.96 17.58
N SER A 310 -6.60 2.59 18.04
CA SER A 310 -6.67 3.84 18.79
C SER A 310 -7.22 5.01 17.96
N LYS A 311 -6.73 5.17 16.72
CA LYS A 311 -7.24 6.20 15.80
C LYS A 311 -8.69 5.92 15.38
N LEU A 312 -9.05 4.66 15.14
CA LEU A 312 -10.39 4.25 14.71
C LEU A 312 -11.43 4.50 15.80
N PHE A 313 -11.09 4.20 17.06
CA PHE A 313 -11.91 4.60 18.21
C PHE A 313 -12.14 6.12 18.25
N THR A 314 -11.05 6.89 18.13
CA THR A 314 -11.10 8.36 18.21
C THR A 314 -12.02 8.94 17.13
N ILE A 315 -11.88 8.49 15.89
CA ILE A 315 -12.72 8.98 14.80
C ILE A 315 -14.16 8.48 14.92
N ALA A 316 -14.41 7.29 15.48
CA ALA A 316 -15.77 6.81 15.76
C ALA A 316 -16.51 7.73 16.73
N PHE A 317 -15.81 8.17 17.77
CA PHE A 317 -16.34 9.11 18.75
C PHE A 317 -16.71 10.45 18.09
N LEU A 318 -15.82 10.99 17.25
CA LEU A 318 -16.10 12.20 16.47
C LEU A 318 -17.26 12.01 15.49
N GLU A 319 -17.37 10.84 14.84
CA GLU A 319 -18.47 10.54 13.94
C GLU A 319 -19.81 10.54 14.68
N ALA A 320 -19.88 9.86 15.82
CA ALA A 320 -21.08 9.81 16.64
C ALA A 320 -21.49 11.20 17.15
N LEU A 321 -20.53 12.04 17.56
CA LEU A 321 -20.81 13.45 17.89
C LEU A 321 -21.30 14.23 16.68
N SER A 322 -20.69 14.03 15.50
CA SER A 322 -21.06 14.74 14.27
C SER A 322 -22.52 14.54 13.90
N LEU A 323 -23.04 13.33 14.11
CA LEU A 323 -24.42 12.96 13.81
C LEU A 323 -25.48 13.74 14.61
N ARG A 324 -25.10 14.40 15.71
CA ARG A 324 -26.00 15.28 16.48
C ARG A 324 -26.31 16.60 15.77
N PHE A 325 -25.47 17.04 14.84
CA PHE A 325 -25.64 18.32 14.15
C PHE A 325 -25.52 18.23 12.61
N GLY A 326 -25.03 17.11 12.05
CA GLY A 326 -25.10 16.87 10.60
C GLY A 326 -24.60 15.49 10.18
N ARG A 327 -25.08 15.01 9.02
CA ARG A 327 -24.70 13.68 8.49
C ARG A 327 -23.42 13.69 7.64
N VAL A 328 -23.07 14.84 7.07
CA VAL A 328 -21.95 14.99 6.12
C VAL A 328 -21.08 16.13 6.62
N ILE A 329 -20.19 15.81 7.57
CA ILE A 329 -19.34 16.78 8.25
C ILE A 329 -17.89 16.54 7.87
N PRO A 330 -17.18 17.53 7.27
CA PRO A 330 -15.73 17.48 7.07
C PRO A 330 -14.98 17.28 8.39
N VAL A 331 -13.90 16.49 8.40
CA VAL A 331 -13.09 16.31 9.62
C VAL A 331 -12.58 17.65 10.17
N SER A 332 -12.21 18.56 9.27
CA SER A 332 -11.76 19.91 9.60
C SER A 332 -12.79 20.71 10.41
N THR A 333 -14.09 20.40 10.27
CA THR A 333 -15.14 21.08 11.01
C THR A 333 -15.03 20.84 12.51
N LEU A 334 -14.71 19.60 12.92
CA LEU A 334 -14.58 19.25 14.34
C LEU A 334 -13.16 19.35 14.88
N MET A 335 -12.15 19.11 14.04
CA MET A 335 -10.76 19.02 14.49
C MET A 335 -9.97 20.33 14.36
N GLY A 336 -10.41 21.25 13.49
CA GLY A 336 -9.57 22.35 13.03
C GLY A 336 -9.06 22.09 11.61
N GLU A 337 -8.64 23.14 10.92
CA GLU A 337 -8.06 23.00 9.58
C GLU A 337 -6.64 22.43 9.68
N MET A 338 -6.22 21.70 8.63
CA MET A 338 -4.84 21.26 8.52
C MET A 338 -3.90 22.48 8.46
N PRO A 339 -2.77 22.48 9.16
CA PRO A 339 -1.79 23.55 9.06
C PRO A 339 -1.32 23.72 7.61
N SER A 340 -1.22 24.96 7.14
CA SER A 340 -0.65 25.30 5.83
C SER A 340 0.48 26.33 5.98
N GLU A 341 1.32 26.49 4.95
CA GLU A 341 2.40 27.48 4.99
C GLU A 341 1.84 28.88 5.34
N GLY A 342 2.35 29.47 6.41
CA GLY A 342 1.95 30.81 6.87
C GLY A 342 0.60 30.89 7.60
N PHE A 343 -0.10 29.77 7.81
CA PHE A 343 -1.39 29.74 8.51
C PHE A 343 -1.50 28.55 9.46
N SER A 344 -1.57 28.85 10.76
CA SER A 344 -1.89 27.87 11.80
C SER A 344 -3.30 28.15 12.30
N ALA A 345 -4.24 27.31 11.90
CA ALA A 345 -5.60 27.38 12.44
C ALA A 345 -5.63 26.91 13.89
N VAL A 346 -6.53 27.49 14.68
CA VAL A 346 -6.88 26.94 15.99
C VAL A 346 -7.51 25.56 15.79
N SER A 347 -7.12 24.61 16.63
CA SER A 347 -7.55 23.23 16.57
C SER A 347 -8.32 22.82 17.83
N LEU A 348 -9.05 21.70 17.75
CA LEU A 348 -9.75 21.13 18.90
C LEU A 348 -8.80 20.87 20.08
N VAL A 349 -7.60 20.40 19.77
CA VAL A 349 -6.65 19.92 20.79
C VAL A 349 -6.08 21.06 21.63
N ASP A 350 -6.15 22.30 21.14
CA ASP A 350 -5.76 23.51 21.88
C ASP A 350 -6.72 23.84 23.04
N PHE A 351 -7.94 23.29 23.01
CA PHE A 351 -8.97 23.52 24.02
C PHE A 351 -9.18 22.35 25.01
N LEU A 352 -8.41 21.27 24.86
CA LEU A 352 -8.49 20.13 25.76
C LEU A 352 -7.82 20.45 27.11
N PRO A 353 -8.42 20.06 28.25
CA PRO A 353 -7.84 20.32 29.56
C PRO A 353 -6.59 19.47 29.80
N PRO A 354 -5.70 19.88 30.73
CA PRO A 354 -4.61 19.02 31.17
C PRO A 354 -5.16 17.75 31.84
N ILE A 355 -4.45 16.63 31.68
CA ILE A 355 -4.81 15.34 32.28
C ILE A 355 -4.07 15.20 33.62
N PRO A 356 -4.77 15.22 34.78
CA PRO A 356 -4.09 15.21 36.09
C PRO A 356 -3.35 13.90 36.37
N HIS A 357 -3.93 12.78 35.94
CA HIS A 357 -3.42 11.43 36.18
C HIS A 357 -3.47 10.62 34.89
N PRO A 358 -2.51 10.83 33.96
CA PRO A 358 -2.51 10.12 32.69
C PRO A 358 -2.25 8.62 32.91
N HIS A 359 -3.08 7.78 32.29
CA HIS A 359 -2.87 6.35 32.19
C HIS A 359 -1.48 6.07 31.61
N GLN A 360 -0.74 5.19 32.28
CA GLN A 360 0.59 4.79 31.85
C GLN A 360 0.52 3.50 31.03
N PRO A 361 1.29 3.40 29.93
CA PRO A 361 1.41 2.16 29.19
C PRO A 361 2.05 1.07 30.07
N THR A 362 1.48 -0.13 30.00
CA THR A 362 1.87 -1.30 30.80
C THR A 362 2.83 -2.23 30.06
N THR A 363 2.79 -2.24 28.73
CA THR A 363 3.66 -3.06 27.87
C THR A 363 4.59 -2.20 27.01
N ASP A 364 5.65 -2.81 26.47
CA ASP A 364 6.56 -2.10 25.55
C ASP A 364 5.88 -1.76 24.20
N LEU A 365 4.91 -2.57 23.78
CA LEU A 365 4.06 -2.27 22.63
C LEU A 365 3.24 -1.00 22.87
N GLU A 366 2.58 -0.90 24.02
CA GLU A 366 1.78 0.28 24.39
C GLU A 366 2.65 1.53 24.53
N LYS A 367 3.85 1.42 25.12
CA LYS A 367 4.80 2.53 25.19
C LYS A 367 5.15 3.04 23.80
N LEU A 368 5.52 2.13 22.90
CA LEU A 368 5.88 2.47 21.54
C LEU A 368 4.70 3.12 20.79
N VAL A 369 3.50 2.56 20.90
CA VAL A 369 2.31 3.10 20.22
C VAL A 369 1.93 4.47 20.80
N LEU A 370 2.01 4.67 22.11
CA LEU A 370 1.75 5.96 22.73
C LEU A 370 2.76 7.01 22.24
N THR A 371 4.04 6.68 22.15
CA THR A 371 5.07 7.56 21.56
C THR A 371 4.74 7.90 20.11
N LEU A 372 4.35 6.91 19.29
CA LEU A 372 3.97 7.14 17.89
C LEU A 372 2.73 8.03 17.75
N LEU A 373 1.76 7.91 18.64
CA LEU A 373 0.57 8.77 18.65
C LEU A 373 0.94 10.21 19.04
N ASP A 374 1.84 10.39 20.01
CA ASP A 374 2.23 11.70 20.56
C ASP A 374 3.20 12.46 19.62
N GLU A 375 4.31 11.81 19.25
CA GLU A 375 5.41 12.39 18.48
C GLU A 375 5.18 12.28 16.96
N GLY A 376 4.46 11.24 16.54
CA GLY A 376 4.09 11.00 15.16
C GLY A 376 4.99 10.06 14.37
N ARG A 377 4.58 9.78 13.14
CA ARG A 377 5.39 9.07 12.14
C ARG A 377 6.57 9.92 11.64
N THR A 378 7.46 9.36 10.81
CA THR A 378 8.64 10.13 10.35
C THR A 378 8.30 11.12 9.25
N GLN A 379 7.21 10.91 8.51
CA GLN A 379 6.76 11.78 7.44
C GLN A 379 5.38 12.37 7.72
N SER A 380 5.17 13.60 7.25
CA SER A 380 3.85 14.21 7.17
C SER A 380 3.18 13.81 5.86
N SER A 381 1.87 13.55 5.89
CA SER A 381 1.07 13.35 4.69
C SER A 381 0.36 14.66 4.33
N SER A 382 0.07 14.90 3.05
CA SER A 382 -0.66 16.11 2.64
C SER A 382 -2.11 16.16 3.15
N TYR A 383 -2.64 15.02 3.62
CA TYR A 383 -4.03 14.85 4.04
C TYR A 383 -4.22 14.49 5.52
N ASP A 384 -3.13 14.25 6.27
CA ASP A 384 -3.15 13.84 7.68
C ASP A 384 -1.93 14.42 8.40
N ILE A 385 -2.08 14.87 9.64
CA ILE A 385 -0.94 15.24 10.48
C ILE A 385 -0.17 13.98 10.90
N LYS A 386 1.15 14.12 11.10
CA LYS A 386 2.02 12.96 11.38
C LYS A 386 1.77 12.31 12.75
N ASN A 387 1.32 13.10 13.73
CA ASN A 387 0.92 12.63 15.06
C ASN A 387 -0.60 12.62 15.18
N SER A 388 -1.12 12.13 16.31
CA SER A 388 -2.57 11.98 16.52
C SER A 388 -2.98 12.57 17.88
N PRO A 389 -2.94 13.90 18.07
CA PRO A 389 -2.99 14.49 19.41
C PRO A 389 -4.30 14.24 20.17
N LEU A 390 -5.45 14.22 19.49
CA LEU A 390 -6.72 13.84 20.12
C LEU A 390 -6.70 12.37 20.55
N THR A 391 -6.14 11.48 19.73
CA THR A 391 -6.00 10.06 20.08
C THR A 391 -5.06 9.88 21.26
N THR A 392 -3.94 10.60 21.30
CA THR A 392 -3.02 10.63 22.44
C THR A 392 -3.73 11.08 23.71
N TYR A 393 -4.51 12.16 23.63
CA TYR A 393 -5.32 12.63 24.75
C TYR A 393 -6.27 11.55 25.27
N MET A 394 -7.04 10.91 24.36
CA MET A 394 -8.00 9.88 24.75
C MET A 394 -7.33 8.64 25.35
N VAL A 395 -6.19 8.21 24.80
CA VAL A 395 -5.41 7.09 25.35
C VAL A 395 -4.86 7.45 26.74
N LYS A 396 -4.34 8.67 26.93
CA LYS A 396 -3.86 9.13 28.26
C LYS A 396 -5.00 9.25 29.28
N CYS A 397 -6.24 9.49 28.85
CA CYS A 397 -7.40 9.53 29.75
C CYS A 397 -7.99 8.16 30.09
N LEU A 398 -7.96 7.19 29.16
CA LEU A 398 -8.71 5.93 29.28
C LEU A 398 -7.81 4.69 29.43
N GLY A 399 -6.58 4.73 28.92
CA GLY A 399 -5.72 3.55 28.76
C GLY A 399 -6.09 2.68 27.55
N PHE A 400 -5.16 1.82 27.11
CA PHE A 400 -5.33 1.02 25.90
C PHE A 400 -6.42 -0.06 26.01
N ASP A 401 -6.60 -0.68 27.18
CA ASP A 401 -7.65 -1.69 27.39
C ASP A 401 -9.05 -1.13 27.09
N GLU A 402 -9.33 0.07 27.59
CA GLU A 402 -10.61 0.74 27.35
C GLU A 402 -10.75 1.19 25.89
N ILE A 403 -9.66 1.67 25.27
CA ILE A 403 -9.65 2.02 23.83
C ILE A 403 -10.01 0.79 22.97
N ILE A 404 -9.46 -0.38 23.28
CA ILE A 404 -9.76 -1.64 22.59
C ILE A 404 -11.23 -2.03 22.82
N HIS A 405 -11.70 -1.96 24.07
CA HIS A 405 -13.08 -2.25 24.41
C HIS A 405 -14.07 -1.37 23.62
N GLN A 406 -13.84 -0.06 23.61
CA GLN A 406 -14.68 0.90 22.92
C GLN A 406 -14.57 0.81 21.40
N ARG A 407 -13.41 0.44 20.85
CA ARG A 407 -13.29 0.15 19.41
C ARG A 407 -14.17 -1.04 19.00
N ASN A 408 -14.34 -2.05 19.84
CA ASN A 408 -15.27 -3.15 19.55
C ASN A 408 -16.72 -2.67 19.55
N ARG A 409 -17.11 -1.80 20.50
CA ARG A 409 -18.42 -1.13 20.46
C ARG A 409 -18.57 -0.24 19.22
N ALA A 410 -17.49 0.40 18.76
CA ALA A 410 -17.51 1.20 17.54
C ALA A 410 -17.85 0.35 16.30
N GLN A 411 -17.43 -0.92 16.25
CA GLN A 411 -17.85 -1.82 15.17
C GLN A 411 -19.36 -2.08 15.17
N GLU A 412 -19.99 -2.20 16.34
CA GLU A 412 -21.44 -2.35 16.44
C GLU A 412 -22.15 -1.09 15.93
N PHE A 413 -21.61 0.09 16.25
CA PHE A 413 -22.08 1.36 15.73
C PHE A 413 -21.94 1.43 14.19
N PHE A 414 -20.80 1.03 13.63
CA PHE A 414 -20.59 1.03 12.17
C PHE A 414 -21.47 0.02 11.43
N GLN A 415 -21.99 -0.99 12.13
CA GLN A 415 -22.89 -2.02 11.62
C GLN A 415 -24.36 -1.69 11.89
N ASP A 416 -24.67 -0.47 12.37
CA ASP A 416 -26.01 0.00 12.74
C ASP A 416 -26.71 -0.89 13.79
N LYS A 417 -25.94 -1.65 14.59
CA LYS A 417 -26.47 -2.49 15.68
C LYS A 417 -26.82 -1.68 16.93
N ILE A 418 -26.05 -0.61 17.17
CA ILE A 418 -26.30 0.39 18.20
C ILE A 418 -26.34 1.78 17.57
N GLY A 419 -27.17 2.67 18.11
CA GLY A 419 -27.24 4.05 17.65
C GLY A 419 -26.04 4.89 18.11
N HIS A 420 -25.79 6.02 17.46
CA HIS A 420 -24.73 6.96 17.88
C HIS A 420 -24.91 7.47 19.32
N GLU A 421 -26.15 7.70 19.77
CA GLU A 421 -26.44 8.09 21.16
C GLU A 421 -26.14 6.98 22.17
N GLU A 422 -26.46 5.73 21.83
CA GLU A 422 -26.14 4.57 22.66
C GLU A 422 -24.64 4.32 22.72
N PHE A 423 -23.95 4.48 21.58
CA PHE A 423 -22.49 4.44 21.54
C PHE A 423 -21.91 5.48 22.50
N LEU A 424 -22.29 6.76 22.36
CA LEU A 424 -21.87 7.89 23.21
C LEU A 424 -22.26 7.75 24.70
N ALA A 425 -23.35 7.06 25.01
CA ALA A 425 -23.80 6.84 26.38
C ALA A 425 -22.85 5.93 27.17
N GLY A 426 -22.18 4.99 26.51
CA GLY A 426 -21.22 4.08 27.14
C GLY A 426 -19.79 4.61 27.26
N PHE A 427 -19.58 5.92 27.07
CA PHE A 427 -18.27 6.57 27.24
C PHE A 427 -18.12 7.18 28.63
N ASP A 428 -16.88 7.26 29.08
CA ASP A 428 -16.49 8.07 30.22
C ASP A 428 -17.04 9.51 30.08
N THR A 429 -17.70 9.97 31.14
CA THR A 429 -18.45 11.24 31.11
C THR A 429 -17.51 12.44 31.06
N ASP A 430 -16.34 12.34 31.71
CA ASP A 430 -15.36 13.43 31.78
C ASP A 430 -14.64 13.59 30.44
N VAL A 431 -14.23 12.49 29.80
CA VAL A 431 -13.64 12.51 28.44
C VAL A 431 -14.64 13.06 27.43
N LYS A 432 -15.89 12.55 27.46
CA LYS A 432 -16.95 13.03 26.55
C LYS A 432 -17.20 14.52 26.74
N LYS A 433 -17.26 14.99 27.99
CA LYS A 433 -17.45 16.41 28.30
C LYS A 433 -16.27 17.25 27.81
N ALA A 434 -15.04 16.85 28.12
CA ALA A 434 -13.83 17.57 27.72
C ALA A 434 -13.74 17.78 26.20
N VAL A 435 -13.97 16.71 25.41
CA VAL A 435 -13.92 16.81 23.95
C VAL A 435 -15.10 17.62 23.39
N THR A 436 -16.30 17.46 23.95
CA THR A 436 -17.48 18.26 23.53
C THR A 436 -17.28 19.75 23.81
N ASP A 437 -16.80 20.09 25.00
CA ASP A 437 -16.50 21.49 25.38
C ASP A 437 -15.38 22.08 24.49
N GLY A 438 -14.38 21.28 24.13
CA GLY A 438 -13.33 21.70 23.19
C GLY A 438 -13.88 22.01 21.79
N ILE A 439 -14.82 21.18 21.28
CA ILE A 439 -15.48 21.42 20.00
C ILE A 439 -16.31 22.72 20.05
N VAL A 440 -17.03 22.95 21.15
CA VAL A 440 -17.81 24.18 21.34
C VAL A 440 -16.90 25.41 21.34
N GLN A 441 -15.78 25.38 22.06
CA GLN A 441 -14.80 26.47 22.07
C GLN A 441 -14.18 26.70 20.68
N LEU A 442 -13.92 25.64 19.91
CA LEU A 442 -13.47 25.77 18.53
C LEU A 442 -14.51 26.50 17.67
N PHE A 443 -15.80 26.16 17.79
CA PHE A 443 -16.85 26.89 17.09
C PHE A 443 -16.99 28.34 17.54
N ASP A 444 -16.87 28.63 18.83
CA ASP A 444 -16.88 29.99 19.35
C ASP A 444 -15.69 30.81 18.82
N SER A 445 -14.51 30.20 18.68
CA SER A 445 -13.34 30.86 18.07
C SER A 445 -13.58 31.24 16.61
N ARG A 446 -14.22 30.36 15.83
CA ARG A 446 -14.59 30.63 14.43
C ARG A 446 -15.68 31.68 14.32
N LYS A 447 -16.69 31.63 15.20
CA LYS A 447 -17.71 32.66 15.30
C LYS A 447 -17.09 34.01 15.60
N ALA A 448 -16.15 34.08 16.55
CA ALA A 448 -15.45 35.31 16.89
C ALA A 448 -14.65 35.84 15.70
N ALA A 449 -13.94 34.98 14.94
CA ALA A 449 -13.20 35.38 13.75
C ALA A 449 -14.11 36.00 12.66
N LEU A 450 -15.30 35.41 12.44
CA LEU A 450 -16.30 35.98 11.52
C LEU A 450 -16.83 37.34 12.00
N CYS A 451 -17.01 37.50 13.31
CA CYS A 451 -17.46 38.76 13.90
C CYS A 451 -16.37 39.84 13.95
N GLN A 452 -15.08 39.50 13.87
CA GLN A 452 -13.97 40.47 13.81
C GLN A 452 -13.83 41.16 12.45
N SER A 453 -14.43 40.58 11.40
CA SER A 453 -14.47 41.13 10.03
C SER A 453 -15.69 42.02 9.73
N LEU A 454 -16.49 42.35 10.75
CA LEU A 454 -17.55 43.36 10.73
C LEU A 454 -17.17 44.51 11.67
#